data_AF-A0A8T5F183-F1
#
_entry.id   AF-A0A8T5F183-F1
#
_cell.length_a   1.000
_cell.length_b   1.000
_cell.length_c   1.000
_cell.angle_alpha   90.00
_cell.angle_beta   90.00
_cell.angle_gamma   90.00
#
_symmetry.space_group_name_H-M   'P 1'
#
loop_
_entity.id
_entity.type
_entity.pdbx_description
1 polymer ?
#
loop_
_entity_poly.entity_id
_entity_poly.type
_entity_poly.pdbx_seq_one_letter_code
_entity_poly.pdbx_strand_id
1 'polypeptide(L)'
;MHVLIHFIINLFFGFVLGFKNIDILIIALAGIIIDIDHIFYQVFVVKNKTIKQMLEWHKKENAVHRPHFYIFHMIDFLIIFSIISFYVNRTLFLISLGFILHVLADFVMYIFHYKSLNWIKYFFLVNYIRKKVNFS
;
A
#
# COMPACT_ATOMS: atom_id res chain seq x y z
N MET A 1 8.73 -4.06 0.28
CA MET A 1 8.03 -3.80 -1.00
C MET A 1 8.17 -5.04 -1.84
N HIS A 2 7.22 -5.96 -1.71
CA HIS A 2 7.26 -7.23 -2.39
C HIS A 2 6.47 -7.15 -3.69
N VAL A 3 6.87 -6.24 -4.59
CA VAL A 3 6.13 -5.86 -5.82
C VAL A 3 5.60 -7.09 -6.58
N LEU A 4 6.47 -8.08 -6.79
CA LEU A 4 6.10 -9.31 -7.50
C LEU A 4 5.06 -10.13 -6.74
N ILE A 5 5.16 -10.21 -5.40
CA ILE A 5 4.18 -10.89 -4.56
C ILE A 5 2.83 -10.18 -4.65
N HIS A 6 2.80 -8.85 -4.54
CA HIS A 6 1.56 -8.10 -4.66
C HIS A 6 0.92 -8.27 -6.04
N PHE A 7 1.72 -8.25 -7.12
CA PHE A 7 1.24 -8.51 -8.47
C PHE A 7 0.62 -9.91 -8.61
N ILE A 8 1.31 -10.94 -8.15
CA ILE A 8 0.83 -12.34 -8.21
C ILE A 8 -0.43 -12.52 -7.37
N ILE A 9 -0.48 -11.97 -6.16
CA ILE A 9 -1.65 -12.02 -5.29
C ILE A 9 -2.85 -11.37 -5.98
N ASN A 10 -2.67 -10.19 -6.57
CA ASN A 10 -3.74 -9.50 -7.28
C ASN A 10 -4.21 -10.27 -8.52
N LEU A 11 -3.30 -10.87 -9.30
CA LEU A 11 -3.66 -11.77 -10.40
C LEU A 11 -4.51 -12.95 -9.92
N PHE A 12 -4.06 -13.61 -8.85
CA PHE A 12 -4.74 -14.77 -8.27
C PHE A 12 -6.14 -14.41 -7.79
N PHE A 13 -6.29 -13.33 -7.01
CA PHE A 13 -7.61 -12.91 -6.52
C PHE A 13 -8.52 -12.43 -7.66
N GLY A 14 -7.99 -11.70 -8.64
CA GLY A 14 -8.77 -11.31 -9.81
C GLY A 14 -9.34 -12.52 -10.56
N PHE A 15 -8.53 -13.58 -10.73
CA PHE A 15 -8.96 -14.84 -11.32
C PHE A 15 -10.02 -15.57 -10.48
N VAL A 16 -9.78 -15.73 -9.18
CA VAL A 16 -10.70 -16.41 -8.25
C VAL A 16 -12.07 -15.71 -8.18
N LEU A 17 -12.09 -14.38 -8.29
CA LEU A 17 -13.32 -13.58 -8.29
C LEU A 17 -14.05 -13.58 -9.65
N GLY A 18 -13.51 -14.25 -10.67
CA GLY A 18 -14.18 -14.42 -11.97
C GLY A 18 -14.14 -13.18 -12.87
N PHE A 19 -13.16 -12.30 -12.69
CA PHE A 19 -12.99 -11.13 -13.55
C PHE A 19 -12.50 -11.53 -14.95
N LYS A 20 -12.74 -10.67 -15.95
CA LYS A 20 -12.19 -10.86 -17.30
C LYS A 20 -10.68 -10.61 -17.30
N ASN A 21 -9.95 -11.21 -18.24
CA ASN A 21 -8.48 -11.08 -18.32
C ASN A 21 -7.97 -9.64 -18.29
N ILE A 22 -8.65 -8.70 -18.96
CA ILE A 22 -8.27 -7.28 -18.95
C ILE A 22 -8.49 -6.64 -17.57
N ASP A 23 -9.57 -6.98 -16.88
CA ASP A 23 -9.88 -6.48 -15.55
C ASP A 23 -8.87 -7.01 -14.53
N ILE A 24 -8.51 -8.30 -14.64
CA ILE A 24 -7.47 -8.94 -13.80
C ILE A 24 -6.13 -8.21 -13.96
N LEU A 25 -5.75 -7.88 -15.21
CA LEU A 25 -4.52 -7.15 -15.48
C LEU A 25 -4.55 -5.74 -14.86
N ILE A 26 -5.70 -5.05 -14.95
CA ILE A 26 -5.88 -3.72 -14.32
C ILE A 26 -5.72 -3.82 -12.80
N ILE A 27 -6.38 -4.78 -12.15
CA ILE A 27 -6.27 -5.03 -10.70
C ILE A 27 -4.80 -5.29 -10.31
N ALA A 28 -4.10 -6.15 -11.07
CA ALA A 28 -2.71 -6.50 -10.80
C ALA A 28 -1.74 -5.33 -10.97
N LEU A 29 -1.90 -4.53 -12.02
CA LEU A 29 -1.09 -3.33 -12.23
C LEU A 29 -1.40 -2.26 -11.17
N ALA A 30 -2.67 -2.08 -10.80
CA ALA A 30 -3.06 -1.19 -9.71
C ALA A 30 -2.41 -1.58 -8.37
N GLY A 31 -2.33 -2.89 -8.09
CA GLY A 31 -1.60 -3.42 -6.94
C GLY A 31 -0.10 -3.12 -6.95
N ILE A 32 0.52 -2.78 -8.08
CA ILE A 32 1.89 -2.27 -8.13
C ILE A 32 1.92 -0.74 -7.98
N ILE A 33 0.96 -0.05 -8.59
CA ILE A 33 0.92 1.42 -8.62
C ILE A 33 0.86 2.03 -7.22
N ILE A 34 0.18 1.36 -6.28
CA ILE A 34 0.09 1.83 -4.89
C ILE A 34 1.47 1.95 -4.21
N ASP A 35 2.43 1.07 -4.53
CA ASP A 35 3.80 1.08 -3.99
C ASP A 35 4.61 2.34 -4.36
N ILE A 36 4.14 3.13 -5.34
CA ILE A 36 4.81 4.38 -5.74
C ILE A 36 4.88 5.36 -4.56
N ASP A 37 3.98 5.27 -3.58
CA ASP A 37 4.05 6.14 -2.40
C ASP A 37 5.28 5.86 -1.50
N HIS A 38 5.87 4.66 -1.57
CA HIS A 38 7.17 4.38 -0.96
C HIS A 38 8.28 5.24 -1.56
N ILE A 39 8.24 5.47 -2.88
CA ILE A 39 9.19 6.33 -3.59
C ILE A 39 8.99 7.77 -3.12
N PHE A 40 7.74 8.24 -3.05
CA PHE A 40 7.43 9.58 -2.53
C PHE A 40 7.92 9.77 -1.10
N TYR A 41 7.71 8.78 -0.22
CA TYR A 41 8.21 8.83 1.15
C TYR A 41 9.75 8.96 1.20
N GLN A 42 10.46 8.17 0.39
CA GLN A 42 11.92 8.21 0.35
C GLN A 42 12.46 9.55 -0.17
N VAL A 43 11.80 10.14 -1.17
CA VAL A 43 12.22 11.42 -1.76
C VAL A 43 11.91 12.59 -0.84
N PHE A 44 10.69 12.66 -0.30
CA PHE A 44 10.22 13.84 0.43
C PHE A 44 10.46 13.80 1.93
N VAL A 45 10.39 12.62 2.55
CA VAL A 45 10.52 12.46 4.01
C VAL A 45 11.94 12.04 4.39
N VAL A 46 12.43 10.93 3.81
CA VAL A 46 13.80 10.43 4.09
C VAL A 46 14.85 11.31 3.42
N LYS A 47 14.49 12.00 2.33
CA LYS A 47 15.38 12.87 1.54
C LYS A 47 16.56 12.12 0.92
N ASN A 48 16.34 10.86 0.50
CA ASN A 48 17.31 10.12 -0.29
C ASN A 48 17.44 10.79 -1.67
N LYS A 49 18.65 11.22 -2.04
CA LYS A 49 18.90 11.99 -3.27
C LYS A 49 19.36 11.12 -4.44
N THR A 50 19.76 9.89 -4.17
CA THR A 50 20.30 8.97 -5.16
C THR A 50 19.65 7.59 -5.06
N ILE A 51 19.58 6.87 -6.18
CA ILE A 51 19.05 5.50 -6.24
C ILE A 51 19.81 4.58 -5.28
N LYS A 52 21.14 4.76 -5.14
CA LYS A 52 21.96 3.97 -4.21
C LYS A 52 21.48 4.12 -2.76
N GLN A 53 21.24 5.35 -2.31
CA GLN A 53 20.72 5.62 -0.96
C GLN A 53 19.33 5.01 -0.75
N MET A 54 18.47 5.08 -1.78
CA MET A 54 17.15 4.47 -1.76
C MET A 54 17.22 2.95 -1.59
N LEU A 55 18.10 2.28 -2.35
CA LEU A 55 18.31 0.83 -2.25
C LEU A 55 18.90 0.40 -0.90
N GLU A 56 19.89 1.14 -0.38
CA GLU A 56 20.47 0.86 0.93
C GLU A 56 19.47 1.05 2.07
N TRP A 57 18.67 2.13 2.02
CA TRP A 57 17.59 2.36 2.95
C TRP A 57 16.55 1.25 2.86
N HIS A 58 16.13 0.89 1.65
CA HIS A 58 15.18 -0.17 1.42
C HIS A 58 15.64 -1.51 1.99
N LYS A 59 16.91 -1.88 1.78
CA LYS A 59 17.48 -3.12 2.34
C LYS A 59 17.44 -3.15 3.87
N LYS A 60 17.75 -2.02 4.52
CA LYS A 60 17.69 -1.89 5.98
C LYS A 60 16.25 -1.97 6.49
N GLU A 61 15.33 -1.25 5.86
CA GLU A 61 13.93 -1.21 6.28
C GLU A 61 13.21 -2.54 6.03
N ASN A 62 13.51 -3.24 4.94
CA ASN A 62 12.95 -4.55 4.65
C ASN A 62 13.40 -5.61 5.67
N ALA A 63 14.53 -5.42 6.35
CA ALA A 63 14.94 -6.31 7.45
C ALA A 63 14.12 -6.07 8.73
N VAL A 64 13.69 -4.83 8.96
CA VAL A 64 12.99 -4.42 10.20
C VAL A 64 11.46 -4.41 10.03
N HIS A 65 10.96 -4.30 8.78
CA HIS A 65 9.55 -4.15 8.41
C HIS A 65 8.86 -2.99 9.13
N ARG A 66 9.56 -1.89 9.40
CA ARG A 66 8.99 -0.77 10.15
C ARG A 66 7.83 -0.12 9.37
N PRO A 67 6.65 0.07 9.97
CA PRO A 67 5.57 0.79 9.32
C PRO A 67 5.91 2.28 9.22
N HIS A 68 5.69 2.86 8.05
CA HIS A 68 5.81 4.30 7.80
C HIS A 68 4.48 4.85 7.29
N PHE A 69 4.44 6.19 7.16
CA PHE A 69 3.28 6.88 6.62
C PHE A 69 3.33 6.85 5.08
N TYR A 70 2.40 6.08 4.50
CA TYR A 70 2.22 5.90 3.07
C TYR A 70 0.77 6.25 2.74
N ILE A 71 0.56 7.38 2.03
CA ILE A 71 -0.78 7.98 1.85
C ILE A 71 -1.76 7.02 1.17
N PHE A 72 -1.30 6.26 0.18
CA PHE A 72 -2.19 5.36 -0.55
C PHE A 72 -2.48 4.07 0.21
N HIS A 73 -1.65 3.73 1.19
CA HIS A 73 -1.87 2.60 2.08
C HIS A 73 -2.84 2.94 3.23
N MET A 74 -3.21 4.21 3.42
CA MET A 74 -4.06 4.60 4.55
C MET A 74 -5.48 4.06 4.38
N ILE A 75 -6.05 3.50 5.45
CA ILE A 75 -7.42 2.99 5.47
C ILE A 75 -8.41 4.10 5.14
N ASP A 76 -8.21 5.31 5.67
CA ASP A 76 -9.04 6.47 5.38
C ASP A 76 -9.04 6.80 3.87
N PHE A 77 -7.86 6.79 3.25
CA PHE A 77 -7.71 7.03 1.80
C PHE A 77 -8.40 5.92 1.00
N LEU A 78 -8.15 4.65 1.34
CA LEU A 78 -8.74 3.51 0.65
C LEU A 78 -10.27 3.53 0.71
N ILE A 79 -10.86 3.84 1.86
CA ILE A 79 -12.32 3.93 2.01
C ILE A 79 -12.87 5.03 1.10
N ILE A 80 -12.32 6.24 1.17
CA ILE A 80 -12.79 7.38 0.37
C ILE A 80 -12.60 7.09 -1.13
N PHE A 81 -11.43 6.59 -1.52
CA PHE A 81 -11.12 6.26 -2.91
C PHE A 81 -12.04 5.16 -3.44
N SER A 82 -12.33 4.13 -2.64
CA SER A 82 -13.24 3.05 -3.02
C SER A 82 -14.66 3.56 -3.26
N ILE A 83 -15.18 4.39 -2.35
CA ILE A 83 -16.51 5.01 -2.50
C ILE A 83 -16.57 5.85 -3.78
N ILE A 84 -15.62 6.77 -3.97
CA ILE A 84 -15.58 7.62 -5.17
C ILE A 84 -15.47 6.76 -6.44
N SER A 85 -14.54 5.81 -6.45
CA SER A 85 -14.27 4.95 -7.61
C SER A 85 -15.49 4.15 -8.05
N PHE A 86 -16.30 3.69 -7.10
CA PHE A 86 -17.53 2.93 -7.35
C PHE A 86 -18.56 3.74 -8.15
N TYR A 87 -18.68 5.04 -7.87
CA TYR A 87 -19.65 5.91 -8.56
C TYR A 87 -19.11 6.57 -9.82
N VAL A 88 -17.79 6.69 -9.99
CA VAL A 88 -17.20 7.40 -11.14
C VAL A 88 -17.13 6.52 -12.38
N ASN A 89 -16.41 5.39 -12.33
CA ASN A 89 -16.36 4.43 -13.43
C ASN A 89 -15.76 3.08 -13.01
N ARG A 90 -16.07 2.04 -13.82
CA ARG A 90 -15.60 0.67 -13.59
C ARG A 90 -14.06 0.56 -13.49
N THR A 91 -13.31 1.27 -14.32
CA THR A 91 -11.84 1.19 -14.32
C THR A 91 -11.25 1.66 -13.00
N LEU A 92 -11.72 2.80 -12.47
CA LEU A 92 -11.30 3.29 -11.16
C LEU A 92 -11.68 2.32 -10.05
N PHE A 93 -12.85 1.69 -10.13
CA PHE A 93 -13.25 0.66 -9.16
C PHE A 93 -12.31 -0.56 -9.19
N LEU A 94 -11.88 -1.01 -10.36
CA LEU A 94 -10.88 -2.08 -10.46
C LEU A 94 -9.52 -1.66 -9.89
N ILE A 95 -9.14 -0.40 -10.06
CA ILE A 95 -7.91 0.14 -9.46
C ILE A 95 -8.01 0.16 -7.93
N SER A 96 -9.13 0.64 -7.38
CA SER A 96 -9.33 0.64 -5.92
C SER A 96 -9.36 -0.77 -5.33
N LEU A 97 -9.92 -1.75 -6.05
CA LEU A 97 -9.84 -3.15 -5.67
C LEU A 97 -8.39 -3.66 -5.61
N GLY A 98 -7.57 -3.31 -6.61
CA GLY A 98 -6.14 -3.66 -6.61
C GLY A 98 -5.38 -3.05 -5.42
N PHE A 99 -5.72 -1.81 -5.06
CA PHE A 99 -5.16 -1.13 -3.89
C PHE A 99 -5.56 -1.83 -2.57
N ILE A 100 -6.83 -2.22 -2.42
CA ILE A 100 -7.31 -2.96 -1.25
C ILE A 100 -6.57 -4.29 -1.12
N LEU A 101 -6.53 -5.08 -2.20
CA LEU A 101 -5.87 -6.39 -2.20
C LEU A 101 -4.38 -6.27 -1.87
N HIS A 102 -3.71 -5.22 -2.35
CA HIS A 102 -2.34 -4.91 -1.97
C HIS A 102 -2.21 -4.70 -0.45
N VAL A 103 -3.00 -3.77 0.13
CA VAL A 103 -2.91 -3.46 1.57
C VAL A 103 -3.30 -4.66 2.43
N LEU A 104 -4.24 -5.49 1.99
CA LEU A 104 -4.56 -6.74 2.66
C LEU A 104 -3.37 -7.72 2.66
N ALA A 105 -2.65 -7.85 1.54
CA ALA A 105 -1.45 -8.66 1.49
C ALA A 105 -0.37 -8.15 2.45
N ASP A 106 -0.19 -6.84 2.52
CA ASP A 106 0.66 -6.19 3.51
C ASP A 106 0.22 -6.53 4.94
N PHE A 107 -1.07 -6.40 5.27
CA PHE A 107 -1.60 -6.71 6.60
C PHE A 107 -1.28 -8.15 7.00
N VAL A 108 -1.46 -9.10 6.08
CA VAL A 108 -1.10 -10.51 6.31
C VAL A 108 0.39 -10.64 6.65
N MET A 109 1.29 -10.02 5.87
CA MET A 109 2.72 -10.03 6.17
C MET A 109 3.05 -9.41 7.54
N TYR A 110 2.41 -8.28 7.89
CA TYR A 110 2.59 -7.63 9.18
C TYR A 110 2.09 -8.48 10.36
N ILE A 111 0.97 -9.19 10.21
CA ILE A 111 0.46 -10.13 11.22
C ILE A 111 1.52 -11.21 11.50
N PHE A 112 2.08 -11.81 10.45
CA PHE A 112 3.11 -12.85 10.60
C PHE A 112 4.42 -12.31 11.19
N HIS A 113 4.83 -11.09 10.81
CA HIS A 113 6.08 -10.49 11.28
C HIS A 113 5.99 -10.01 12.74
N TYR A 114 4.96 -9.23 13.08
CA TYR A 114 4.86 -8.55 14.38
C TYR A 114 4.15 -9.36 15.47
N LYS A 115 3.35 -10.37 15.11
CA LYS A 115 2.55 -11.19 16.05
C LYS A 115 1.69 -10.36 17.03
N SER A 116 1.39 -9.12 16.66
CA SER A 116 0.59 -8.16 17.43
C SER A 116 -0.11 -7.21 16.45
N LEU A 117 -1.14 -6.48 16.89
CA LEU A 117 -1.90 -5.55 16.04
C LEU A 117 -1.52 -4.08 16.26
N ASN A 118 -0.47 -3.80 17.05
CA ASN A 118 -0.06 -2.45 17.40
C ASN A 118 0.39 -1.61 16.19
N TRP A 119 0.71 -2.24 15.07
CA TRP A 119 1.09 -1.58 13.82
C TRP A 119 -0.10 -1.06 13.01
N ILE A 120 -1.32 -1.57 13.25
CA ILE A 120 -2.52 -1.14 12.49
C ILE A 120 -2.75 0.37 12.61
N LYS A 121 -2.42 0.95 13.76
CA LYS A 121 -2.57 2.39 14.00
C LYS A 121 -1.80 3.27 13.00
N TYR A 122 -0.74 2.75 12.37
CA TYR A 122 0.03 3.51 11.37
C TYR A 122 -0.69 3.65 10.03
N PHE A 123 -1.72 2.84 9.79
CA PHE A 123 -2.54 2.90 8.57
C PHE A 123 -3.72 3.88 8.69
N PHE A 124 -3.86 4.58 9.82
CA PHE A 124 -4.92 5.57 10.05
C PHE A 124 -4.35 6.99 10.14
N LEU A 125 -4.96 7.93 9.44
CA LEU A 125 -4.52 9.32 9.34
C LEU A 125 -4.63 10.05 10.67
N VAL A 126 -5.69 9.77 11.43
CA VAL A 126 -5.90 10.38 12.74
C VAL A 126 -4.71 10.13 13.69
N ASN A 127 -4.10 8.95 13.62
CA ASN A 127 -2.98 8.58 14.48
C ASN A 127 -1.67 9.25 14.06
N TYR A 128 -1.49 9.46 12.75
CA TYR A 128 -0.35 10.21 12.24
C TYR A 128 -0.43 11.68 12.66
N ILE A 129 -1.60 12.32 12.50
CA ILE A 129 -1.84 13.70 12.91
C ILE A 129 -1.62 13.86 14.42
N ARG A 130 -2.22 12.97 15.23
CA ARG A 130 -2.09 13.02 16.69
C ARG A 130 -0.64 12.93 17.16
N LYS A 131 0.18 12.09 16.53
CA LYS A 131 1.62 12.05 16.83
C LYS A 131 2.29 13.38 16.54
N LYS A 132 2.04 13.99 15.37
CA LYS A 132 2.67 15.28 15.03
C LYS A 132 2.28 16.41 15.99
N VAL A 133 1.02 16.47 16.40
CA VAL A 133 0.50 17.52 17.30
C VAL A 133 1.02 17.35 18.74
N ASN A 134 1.19 16.11 19.23
CA ASN A 134 1.69 15.88 20.59
C ASN A 134 3.21 16.07 20.75
N PHE A 135 3.94 16.24 19.65
CA PHE A 135 5.38 16.53 19.64
C PHE A 135 5.69 17.99 19.24
N SER A 136 4.66 18.84 19.17
CA SER A 136 4.75 20.30 18.98
C SER A 136 4.21 21.02 20.20
#